data_AF-W7E9I2-F1
#
_entry.id   AF-W7E9I2-F1
#
_cell.length_a   1.000
_cell.length_b   1.000
_cell.length_c   1.000
_cell.angle_alpha   90.00
_cell.angle_beta   90.00
_cell.angle_gamma   90.00
#
_symmetry.space_group_name_H-M   'P 1'
#
loop_
_entity.id
_entity.type
_entity.pdbx_description
1 polymer ?
#
loop_
_entity_poly.entity_id
_entity_poly.type
_entity_poly.pdbx_seq_one_letter_code
_entity_poly.pdbx_strand_id
1 'polypeptide(L)'
;MAPTLAFKPQSAGLAWRAAVLSSSSFASSFEASSSEGVYARHAFAKRDLSVNHTQGVTLGVIGAYVVVIALLWNLPYVRWVLWPFKMLVIAFHEFSHAITAVCTGGRVESISLDPHEGGVTHMRGGKQIVTLPAGYLGSSLIGALLTFCGFNIVASKVASIVLGVCFLLTLWWARKDWLTILTILGSVGLLVGFWFIEHGEALRFLVLFIGVMSSLYSVWDICDDLILRKVNSSDASVFAKRYGGSSQCWGVIWSIVSLLFMVGGILAGLAAFKQSFEQQQKDSQGFIPTMR
;
A
#
# COMPACT_ATOMS: atom_id res chain seq x y z
N MET A 1 -46.76 27.73 -72.67
CA MET A 1 -45.80 28.74 -72.20
C MET A 1 -45.93 28.86 -70.69
N ALA A 2 -44.94 28.37 -69.93
CA ALA A 2 -44.70 28.86 -68.56
C ALA A 2 -44.20 30.32 -68.65
N PRO A 3 -44.35 31.20 -67.64
CA PRO A 3 -43.88 31.02 -66.24
C PRO A 3 -44.85 31.69 -65.21
N THR A 4 -44.68 31.82 -63.89
CA THR A 4 -43.63 31.51 -62.90
C THR A 4 -44.28 31.52 -61.50
N LEU A 5 -43.61 30.83 -60.58
CA LEU A 5 -43.95 30.47 -59.21
C LEU A 5 -44.42 31.59 -58.27
N ALA A 6 -45.34 31.18 -57.39
CA ALA A 6 -45.83 31.89 -56.24
C ALA A 6 -44.88 31.79 -55.02
N PHE A 7 -45.17 32.71 -54.09
CA PHE A 7 -44.92 32.66 -52.65
C PHE A 7 -43.55 33.12 -52.10
N LYS A 8 -43.66 34.19 -51.30
CA LYS A 8 -42.62 34.88 -50.53
C LYS A 8 -42.46 34.18 -49.17
N PRO A 9 -41.24 33.93 -48.66
CA PRO A 9 -41.05 33.25 -47.37
C PRO A 9 -40.93 34.21 -46.17
N GLN A 10 -41.55 33.78 -45.06
CA GLN A 10 -41.06 33.66 -43.65
C GLN A 10 -40.28 34.83 -42.99
N SER A 11 -40.37 35.10 -41.69
CA SER A 11 -41.11 34.57 -40.52
C SER A 11 -40.74 35.45 -39.29
N ALA A 12 -41.35 35.15 -38.13
CA ALA A 12 -41.03 35.61 -36.76
C ALA A 12 -41.91 36.74 -36.19
N GLY A 13 -43.16 36.38 -35.90
CA GLY A 13 -44.04 37.08 -34.97
C GLY A 13 -44.33 36.22 -33.74
N LEU A 14 -43.96 36.75 -32.57
CA LEU A 14 -44.52 36.56 -31.22
C LEU A 14 -45.75 35.64 -31.06
N ALA A 15 -45.67 34.65 -30.16
CA ALA A 15 -46.76 34.26 -29.27
C ALA A 15 -46.27 33.30 -28.18
N TRP A 16 -45.95 33.85 -27.00
CA TRP A 16 -45.79 33.08 -25.77
C TRP A 16 -47.19 32.74 -25.25
N ARG A 17 -47.66 31.50 -25.37
CA ARG A 17 -48.79 30.99 -24.58
C ARG A 17 -48.69 29.48 -24.37
N ALA A 18 -48.79 29.12 -23.09
CA ALA A 18 -49.32 27.88 -22.55
C ALA A 18 -48.57 26.57 -22.83
N ALA A 19 -47.73 26.17 -21.88
CA ALA A 19 -47.60 24.76 -21.49
C ALA A 19 -47.88 24.67 -19.99
N VAL A 20 -49.14 24.32 -19.69
CA VAL A 20 -49.60 23.95 -18.35
C VAL A 20 -48.78 22.75 -17.89
N LEU A 21 -48.11 22.91 -16.76
CA LEU A 21 -47.34 21.88 -16.07
C LEU A 21 -48.25 20.69 -15.76
N SER A 22 -47.99 19.56 -16.42
CA SER A 22 -48.54 18.27 -16.00
C SER A 22 -47.92 17.91 -14.65
N SER A 23 -48.75 17.85 -13.62
CA SER A 23 -48.39 17.46 -12.25
C SER A 23 -47.71 16.08 -12.15
N SER A 24 -47.81 15.25 -13.19
CA SER A 24 -47.11 13.95 -13.27
C SER A 24 -45.60 14.06 -13.49
N SER A 25 -45.11 15.12 -14.16
CA SER A 25 -43.67 15.27 -14.45
C SER A 25 -42.87 15.77 -13.23
N PHE A 26 -43.54 16.51 -12.34
CA PHE A 26 -42.94 16.98 -11.09
C PHE A 26 -42.94 15.86 -10.04
N ALA A 27 -44.01 15.04 -10.00
CA ALA A 27 -44.07 13.85 -9.16
C ALA A 27 -43.02 12.81 -9.55
N SER A 28 -42.81 12.56 -10.85
CA SER A 28 -41.78 11.60 -11.31
C SER A 28 -40.35 12.08 -11.03
N SER A 29 -40.11 13.39 -11.05
CA SER A 29 -38.81 13.98 -10.71
C SER A 29 -38.54 13.96 -9.20
N PHE A 30 -39.60 14.03 -8.37
CA PHE A 30 -39.51 13.89 -6.91
C PHE A 30 -39.35 12.42 -6.48
N GLU A 31 -40.00 11.48 -7.17
CA GLU A 31 -39.79 10.03 -7.00
C GLU A 31 -38.40 9.57 -7.48
N ALA A 32 -37.87 10.16 -8.56
CA ALA A 32 -36.49 9.92 -9.01
C ALA A 32 -35.46 10.46 -7.99
N SER A 33 -35.68 11.65 -7.43
CA SER A 33 -34.80 12.23 -6.41
C SER A 33 -34.84 11.48 -5.06
N SER A 34 -36.02 10.97 -4.68
CA SER A 34 -36.17 10.16 -3.46
C SER A 34 -35.65 8.74 -3.65
N SER A 35 -35.76 8.14 -4.83
CA SER A 35 -35.13 6.85 -5.13
C SER A 35 -33.60 6.95 -5.23
N GLU A 36 -33.03 7.99 -5.85
CA GLU A 36 -31.58 8.23 -5.80
C GLU A 36 -31.08 8.49 -4.37
N GLY A 37 -31.86 9.19 -3.55
CA GLY A 37 -31.57 9.35 -2.12
C GLY A 37 -31.62 8.04 -1.32
N VAL A 38 -32.47 7.09 -1.71
CA VAL A 38 -32.57 5.76 -1.09
C VAL A 38 -31.43 4.84 -1.56
N TYR A 39 -31.00 4.92 -2.83
CA TYR A 39 -29.81 4.20 -3.32
C TYR A 39 -28.50 4.79 -2.78
N ALA A 40 -28.40 6.12 -2.63
CA ALA A 40 -27.24 6.78 -2.02
C ALA A 40 -27.13 6.52 -0.50
N ARG A 41 -28.26 6.30 0.18
CA ARG A 41 -28.27 5.90 1.61
C ARG A 41 -27.80 4.46 1.86
N HIS A 42 -27.74 3.62 0.84
CA HIS A 42 -27.14 2.28 0.95
C HIS A 42 -25.61 2.25 0.72
N ALA A 43 -24.98 3.37 0.34
CA ALA A 43 -23.52 3.44 0.18
C ALA A 43 -22.73 3.57 1.50
N PHE A 44 -23.43 3.80 2.62
CA PHE A 44 -22.89 3.67 3.99
C PHE A 44 -23.66 2.60 4.78
N ALA A 45 -24.01 1.47 4.14
CA ALA A 45 -24.22 0.27 4.93
C ALA A 45 -22.94 0.07 5.75
N LYS A 46 -23.03 0.23 7.08
CA LYS A 46 -21.95 -0.12 8.01
C LYS A 46 -21.51 -1.52 7.60
N ARG A 47 -20.38 -1.62 6.90
CA ARG A 47 -19.79 -2.91 6.57
C ARG A 47 -19.55 -3.54 7.92
N ASP A 48 -20.36 -4.56 8.21
CA ASP A 48 -20.32 -5.21 9.50
C ASP A 48 -18.89 -5.70 9.71
N LEU A 49 -18.27 -5.23 10.80
CA LEU A 49 -16.92 -5.64 11.19
C LEU A 49 -16.94 -7.06 11.77
N SER A 50 -18.08 -7.76 11.73
CA SER A 50 -18.17 -9.19 12.01
C SER A 50 -17.13 -9.96 11.21
N VAL A 51 -16.26 -10.62 11.96
CA VAL A 51 -15.13 -11.37 11.45
C VAL A 51 -15.63 -12.75 11.07
N ASN A 52 -15.50 -13.13 9.81
CA ASN A 52 -15.78 -14.51 9.40
C ASN A 52 -14.60 -15.43 9.79
N HIS A 53 -14.78 -16.75 9.72
CA HIS A 53 -13.72 -17.71 10.11
C HIS A 53 -12.39 -17.46 9.37
N THR A 54 -12.44 -17.21 8.06
CA THR A 54 -11.25 -16.94 7.24
C THR A 54 -10.50 -15.68 7.70
N GLN A 55 -11.22 -14.60 7.98
CA GLN A 55 -10.67 -13.36 8.50
C GLN A 55 -10.12 -13.56 9.92
N GLY A 56 -10.80 -14.36 10.76
CA GLY A 56 -10.35 -14.71 12.10
C GLY A 56 -9.01 -15.46 12.07
N VAL A 57 -8.86 -16.41 11.15
CA VAL A 57 -7.58 -17.10 10.91
C VAL A 57 -6.51 -16.11 10.45
N THR A 58 -6.80 -15.25 9.47
CA THR A 58 -5.83 -14.24 9.01
C THR A 58 -5.39 -13.30 10.14
N LEU A 59 -6.33 -12.83 10.98
CA LEU A 59 -6.00 -12.01 12.16
C LEU A 59 -5.15 -12.77 13.18
N GLY A 60 -5.48 -14.04 13.44
CA GLY A 60 -4.67 -14.92 14.30
C GLY A 60 -3.25 -15.08 13.77
N VAL A 61 -3.09 -15.24 12.45
CA VAL A 61 -1.78 -15.31 11.79
C VAL A 61 -1.03 -13.98 11.89
N ILE A 62 -1.70 -12.83 11.72
CA ILE A 62 -1.07 -11.51 11.93
C ILE A 62 -0.57 -11.38 13.36
N GLY A 63 -1.40 -11.72 14.35
CA GLY A 63 -1.01 -11.72 15.76
C GLY A 63 0.20 -12.62 16.03
N ALA A 64 0.19 -13.83 15.47
CA ALA A 64 1.32 -14.75 15.54
C ALA A 64 2.58 -14.16 14.89
N TYR A 65 2.48 -13.54 13.72
CA TYR A 65 3.62 -12.86 13.07
C TYR A 65 4.17 -11.73 13.92
N VAL A 66 3.33 -10.88 14.51
CA VAL A 66 3.78 -9.80 15.40
C VAL A 66 4.60 -10.38 16.57
N VAL A 67 4.09 -11.42 17.23
CA VAL A 67 4.78 -12.06 18.37
C VAL A 67 6.08 -12.75 17.92
N VAL A 68 6.03 -13.53 16.83
CA VAL A 68 7.21 -14.25 16.32
C VAL A 68 8.29 -13.27 15.89
N ILE A 69 7.93 -12.21 15.14
CA ILE A 69 8.88 -11.17 14.73
C ILE A 69 9.49 -10.50 15.97
N ALA A 70 8.67 -10.16 16.98
CA ALA A 70 9.16 -9.58 18.22
C ALA A 70 10.16 -10.50 18.94
N LEU A 71 9.85 -11.79 19.08
CA LEU A 71 10.74 -12.76 19.71
C LEU A 71 12.03 -12.93 18.91
N LEU A 72 11.94 -13.11 17.60
CA LEU A 72 13.08 -13.31 16.71
C LEU A 72 13.99 -12.07 16.66
N TRP A 73 13.44 -10.86 16.80
CA TRP A 73 14.23 -9.63 16.83
C TRP A 73 15.05 -9.49 18.13
N ASN A 74 14.47 -9.91 19.26
CA ASN A 74 15.08 -9.74 20.58
C ASN A 74 16.04 -10.89 20.96
N LEU A 75 15.85 -12.10 20.43
CA LEU A 75 16.69 -13.25 20.78
C LEU A 75 18.05 -13.21 20.04
N PRO A 76 19.20 -13.31 20.76
CA PRO A 76 20.50 -13.42 20.12
C PRO A 76 20.59 -14.73 19.33
N TYR A 77 21.35 -14.74 18.24
CA TYR A 77 21.50 -15.84 17.26
C TYR A 77 20.25 -16.16 16.42
N VAL A 78 19.04 -16.15 16.99
CA VAL A 78 17.82 -16.45 16.22
C VAL A 78 17.45 -15.31 15.26
N ARG A 79 17.90 -14.07 15.57
CA ARG A 79 17.76 -12.91 14.67
C ARG A 79 18.32 -13.13 13.26
N TRP A 80 19.30 -14.02 13.10
CA TRP A 80 19.90 -14.31 11.79
C TRP A 80 18.89 -14.94 10.81
N VAL A 81 17.85 -15.60 11.31
CA VAL A 81 16.75 -16.14 10.48
C VAL A 81 15.94 -15.02 9.82
N LEU A 82 15.76 -13.90 10.52
CA LEU A 82 15.07 -12.72 9.98
C LEU A 82 15.94 -11.89 9.05
N TRP A 83 17.24 -12.14 9.00
CA TRP A 83 18.20 -11.32 8.25
C TRP A 83 17.82 -11.07 6.78
N PRO A 84 17.47 -12.09 5.95
CA PRO A 84 17.10 -11.84 4.55
C PRO A 84 15.84 -10.99 4.41
N PHE A 85 14.85 -11.20 5.28
CA PHE A 85 13.62 -10.41 5.29
C PHE A 85 13.85 -8.99 5.83
N LYS A 86 14.80 -8.83 6.75
CA LYS A 86 15.19 -7.52 7.28
C LYS A 86 15.80 -6.67 6.18
N MET A 87 16.72 -7.24 5.40
CA MET A 87 17.29 -6.56 4.23
C MET A 87 16.20 -6.16 3.22
N LEU A 88 15.20 -7.02 3.01
CA LEU A 88 14.06 -6.70 2.15
C LEU A 88 13.26 -5.49 2.62
N VAL A 89 12.96 -5.42 3.92
CA VAL A 89 12.21 -4.30 4.48
C VAL A 89 13.04 -3.01 4.48
N ILE A 90 14.35 -3.10 4.74
CA ILE A 90 15.25 -1.96 4.58
C ILE A 90 15.22 -1.48 3.11
N ALA A 91 15.15 -2.38 2.14
CA ALA A 91 15.01 -1.98 0.74
C ALA A 91 13.74 -1.14 0.49
N PHE A 92 12.60 -1.44 1.15
CA PHE A 92 11.40 -0.60 1.07
C PHE A 92 11.57 0.76 1.73
N HIS A 93 12.33 0.82 2.83
CA HIS A 93 12.69 2.07 3.49
C HIS A 93 13.50 2.97 2.55
N GLU A 94 14.57 2.43 1.96
CA GLU A 94 15.41 3.16 1.00
C GLU A 94 14.68 3.52 -0.29
N PHE A 95 13.82 2.63 -0.79
CA PHE A 95 12.97 2.90 -1.93
C PHE A 95 12.02 4.08 -1.68
N SER A 96 11.52 4.22 -0.45
CA SER A 96 10.62 5.32 -0.09
C SER A 96 11.34 6.67 -0.04
N HIS A 97 12.60 6.70 0.42
CA HIS A 97 13.46 7.87 0.26
C HIS A 97 13.66 8.21 -1.21
N ALA A 98 14.01 7.20 -2.04
CA ALA A 98 14.31 7.36 -3.45
C ALA A 98 13.12 7.94 -4.24
N ILE A 99 11.92 7.36 -4.09
CA ILE A 99 10.70 7.87 -4.73
C ILE A 99 10.42 9.30 -4.28
N THR A 100 10.43 9.56 -2.98
CA THR A 100 10.09 10.89 -2.46
C THR A 100 11.10 11.94 -2.90
N ALA A 101 12.38 11.58 -3.01
CA ALA A 101 13.40 12.44 -3.56
C ALA A 101 13.08 12.82 -5.01
N VAL A 102 12.78 11.84 -5.86
CA VAL A 102 12.40 12.11 -7.26
C VAL A 102 11.13 12.96 -7.35
N CYS A 103 10.09 12.64 -6.58
CA CYS A 103 8.84 13.39 -6.55
C CYS A 103 9.01 14.84 -6.05
N THR A 104 10.02 15.11 -5.23
CA THR A 104 10.32 16.46 -4.71
C THR A 104 11.37 17.21 -5.54
N GLY A 105 11.73 16.70 -6.73
CA GLY A 105 12.66 17.32 -7.67
C GLY A 105 14.14 17.02 -7.41
N GLY A 106 14.43 16.02 -6.57
CA GLY A 106 15.77 15.48 -6.35
C GLY A 106 16.14 14.39 -7.35
N ARG A 107 17.40 13.94 -7.29
CA ARG A 107 17.95 12.86 -8.10
C ARG A 107 18.60 11.82 -7.19
N VAL A 108 18.29 10.55 -7.42
CA VAL A 108 18.89 9.40 -6.71
C VAL A 108 20.14 8.96 -7.48
N GLU A 109 21.28 8.89 -6.79
CA GLU A 109 22.56 8.48 -7.36
C GLU A 109 22.80 6.98 -7.21
N SER A 110 22.53 6.45 -6.02
CA SER A 110 22.63 5.02 -5.71
C SER A 110 21.92 4.67 -4.42
N ILE A 111 21.47 3.42 -4.32
CA ILE A 111 20.99 2.78 -3.09
C ILE A 111 21.98 1.67 -2.72
N SER A 112 22.33 1.55 -1.45
CA SER A 112 23.18 0.46 -0.93
C SER A 112 22.56 -0.11 0.34
N LEU A 113 22.64 -1.44 0.50
CA LEU A 113 22.17 -2.14 1.69
C LEU A 113 23.36 -2.83 2.36
N ASP A 114 23.73 -2.34 3.53
CA ASP A 114 24.77 -2.90 4.37
C ASP A 114 24.18 -3.84 5.45
N PRO A 115 24.68 -5.08 5.56
CA PRO A 115 24.23 -6.06 6.56
C PRO A 115 24.38 -5.61 8.02
N HIS A 116 25.33 -4.72 8.30
CA HIS A 116 25.70 -4.26 9.63
C HIS A 116 25.24 -2.83 9.87
N GLU A 117 25.30 -1.98 8.85
CA GLU A 117 25.01 -0.56 8.97
C GLU A 117 23.58 -0.15 8.59
N GLY A 118 22.83 -1.00 7.87
CA GLY A 118 21.48 -0.71 7.40
C GLY A 118 21.44 -0.27 5.93
N GLY A 119 20.49 0.57 5.56
CA GLY A 119 20.38 1.09 4.19
C GLY A 119 20.95 2.50 4.06
N VAL A 120 21.42 2.86 2.86
CA VAL A 120 21.74 4.24 2.52
C VAL A 120 21.32 4.60 1.10
N THR A 121 20.54 5.67 0.99
CA THR A 121 20.15 6.28 -0.28
C THR A 121 20.95 7.55 -0.54
N HIS A 122 21.88 7.49 -1.48
CA HIS A 122 22.60 8.66 -1.96
C HIS A 122 21.70 9.46 -2.91
N MET A 123 21.29 10.65 -2.48
CA MET A 123 20.41 11.54 -3.24
C MET A 123 20.95 12.98 -3.26
N ARG A 124 20.73 13.68 -4.38
CA ARG A 124 21.06 15.11 -4.57
C ARG A 124 19.79 15.91 -4.79
N GLY A 125 19.63 17.01 -4.05
CA GLY A 125 18.42 17.82 -4.10
C GLY A 125 17.22 17.16 -3.41
N GLY A 126 16.02 17.62 -3.74
CA GLY A 126 14.78 17.20 -3.07
C GLY A 126 14.52 17.93 -1.75
N LYS A 127 13.26 17.88 -1.29
CA LYS A 127 12.83 18.54 -0.05
C LYS A 127 13.07 17.60 1.14
N GLN A 128 14.19 17.79 1.84
CA GLN A 128 14.60 16.91 2.94
C GLN A 128 13.61 16.80 4.10
N ILE A 129 12.75 17.80 4.28
CA ILE A 129 11.67 17.75 5.27
C ILE A 129 10.65 16.64 4.98
N VAL A 130 10.50 16.24 3.73
CA VAL A 130 9.60 15.16 3.31
C VAL A 130 10.37 13.88 3.03
N THR A 131 11.58 13.97 2.47
CA THR A 131 12.34 12.76 2.11
C THR A 131 12.84 12.01 3.35
N LEU A 132 13.25 12.69 4.43
CA LEU A 132 13.70 12.03 5.66
C LEU A 132 12.61 11.20 6.35
N PRO A 133 11.39 11.72 6.63
CA PRO A 133 10.33 10.88 7.19
C PRO A 133 9.81 9.82 6.21
N ALA A 134 10.05 9.98 4.90
CA ALA A 134 9.53 9.05 3.91
C ALA A 134 10.07 7.63 4.03
N GLY A 135 11.28 7.44 4.57
CA GLY A 135 11.82 6.09 4.80
C GLY A 135 10.90 5.27 5.71
N TYR A 136 10.73 5.74 6.94
CA TYR A 136 9.88 5.07 7.94
C TYR A 136 8.40 5.09 7.56
N LEU A 137 7.85 6.25 7.16
CA LEU A 137 6.43 6.36 6.87
C LEU A 137 6.04 5.65 5.57
N GLY A 138 6.89 5.72 4.54
CA GLY A 138 6.66 5.08 3.25
C GLY A 138 6.77 3.56 3.33
N SER A 139 7.80 3.02 3.99
CA SER A 139 7.91 1.57 4.22
C SER A 139 6.75 1.03 5.07
N SER A 140 6.26 1.82 6.03
CA SER A 140 5.11 1.43 6.85
C SER A 140 3.80 1.46 6.07
N LEU A 141 3.63 2.43 5.15
CA LEU A 141 2.49 2.49 4.23
C LEU A 141 2.51 1.32 3.25
N ILE A 142 3.66 1.00 2.65
CA ILE A 142 3.83 -0.19 1.81
C ILE A 142 3.47 -1.44 2.62
N GLY A 143 3.97 -1.55 3.86
CA GLY A 143 3.63 -2.64 4.77
C GLY A 143 2.13 -2.79 5.03
N ALA A 144 1.43 -1.67 5.23
CA ALA A 144 -0.02 -1.65 5.42
C ALA A 144 -0.78 -2.11 4.17
N LEU A 145 -0.33 -1.68 2.97
CA LEU A 145 -0.92 -2.11 1.69
C LEU A 145 -0.69 -3.59 1.43
N LEU A 146 0.49 -4.12 1.75
CA LEU A 146 0.78 -5.55 1.63
C LEU A 146 -0.03 -6.36 2.65
N THR A 147 -0.17 -5.85 3.88
CA THR A 147 -1.02 -6.48 4.91
C THR A 147 -2.47 -6.53 4.45
N PHE A 148 -2.98 -5.44 3.87
CA PHE A 148 -4.31 -5.39 3.25
C PHE A 148 -4.47 -6.44 2.15
N CYS A 149 -3.52 -6.52 1.20
CA CYS A 149 -3.54 -7.49 0.12
C CYS A 149 -3.43 -8.94 0.62
N GLY A 150 -2.78 -9.18 1.75
CA GLY A 150 -2.65 -10.48 2.41
C GLY A 150 -3.97 -11.11 2.89
N PHE A 151 -5.09 -10.37 2.86
CA PHE A 151 -6.41 -10.93 3.15
C PHE A 151 -7.04 -11.72 1.98
N ASN A 152 -6.49 -11.60 0.77
CA ASN A 152 -7.03 -12.24 -0.43
C ASN A 152 -5.92 -12.72 -1.38
N ILE A 153 -6.10 -13.92 -1.97
CA ILE A 153 -5.10 -14.54 -2.86
C ILE A 153 -4.87 -13.70 -4.14
N VAL A 154 -5.93 -13.25 -4.81
CA VAL A 154 -5.82 -12.44 -6.04
C VAL A 154 -5.19 -11.08 -5.74
N ALA A 155 -5.59 -10.44 -4.64
CA ALA A 155 -4.98 -9.19 -4.20
C ALA A 155 -3.48 -9.36 -3.91
N SER A 156 -3.09 -10.48 -3.27
CA SER A 156 -1.68 -10.82 -3.02
C SER A 156 -0.89 -11.11 -4.30
N LYS A 157 -1.50 -11.78 -5.28
CA LYS A 157 -0.93 -11.93 -6.63
C LYS A 157 -0.65 -10.57 -7.26
N VAL A 158 -1.65 -9.68 -7.32
CA VAL A 158 -1.47 -8.32 -7.85
C VAL A 158 -0.39 -7.56 -7.08
N ALA A 159 -0.40 -7.61 -5.75
CA ALA A 159 0.59 -6.96 -4.91
C ALA A 159 2.02 -7.46 -5.21
N SER A 160 2.21 -8.76 -5.40
CA SER A 160 3.53 -9.30 -5.72
C SER A 160 4.07 -8.86 -7.09
N ILE A 161 3.20 -8.61 -8.08
CA ILE A 161 3.59 -8.02 -9.37
C ILE A 161 4.07 -6.58 -9.16
N VAL A 162 3.30 -5.78 -8.40
CA VAL A 162 3.67 -4.39 -8.08
C VAL A 162 4.99 -4.36 -7.31
N LEU A 163 5.16 -5.25 -6.33
CA LEU A 163 6.43 -5.41 -5.60
C LEU A 163 7.59 -5.78 -6.53
N GLY A 164 7.36 -6.69 -7.48
CA GLY A 164 8.35 -7.03 -8.51
C GLY A 164 8.80 -5.80 -9.29
N VAL A 165 7.87 -4.95 -9.71
CA VAL A 165 8.20 -3.68 -10.40
C VAL A 165 8.98 -2.72 -9.49
N CYS A 166 8.54 -2.53 -8.23
CA CYS A 166 9.26 -1.71 -7.26
C CYS A 166 10.71 -2.20 -7.03
N PHE A 167 10.90 -3.52 -6.97
CA PHE A 167 12.22 -4.13 -6.85
C PHE A 167 13.08 -3.95 -8.08
N LEU A 168 12.52 -4.04 -9.29
CA LEU A 168 13.27 -3.75 -10.52
C LEU A 168 13.73 -2.29 -10.58
N LEU A 169 12.89 -1.34 -10.14
CA LEU A 169 13.28 0.06 -10.00
C LEU A 169 14.39 0.24 -8.95
N THR A 170 14.26 -0.44 -7.81
CA THR A 170 15.29 -0.40 -6.76
C THR A 170 16.62 -0.99 -7.27
N LEU A 171 16.56 -2.07 -8.05
CA LEU A 171 17.71 -2.72 -8.66
C LEU A 171 18.45 -1.78 -9.62
N TRP A 172 17.72 -0.93 -10.35
CA TRP A 172 18.32 0.09 -11.22
C TRP A 172 19.21 1.06 -10.42
N TRP A 173 18.76 1.50 -9.24
CA TRP A 173 19.55 2.37 -8.35
C TRP A 173 20.62 1.62 -7.56
N ALA A 174 20.42 0.33 -7.31
CA ALA A 174 21.33 -0.51 -6.53
C ALA A 174 22.39 -1.26 -7.35
N ARG A 175 22.46 -1.02 -8.66
CA ARG A 175 23.36 -1.70 -9.62
C ARG A 175 24.86 -1.74 -9.26
N LYS A 176 25.30 -0.96 -8.28
CA LYS A 176 26.69 -0.89 -7.82
C LYS A 176 26.96 -1.77 -6.60
N ASP A 177 25.92 -2.26 -5.93
CA ASP A 177 26.04 -3.06 -4.72
C ASP A 177 25.54 -4.50 -4.94
N TRP A 178 26.47 -5.45 -4.88
CA TRP A 178 26.17 -6.87 -5.11
C TRP A 178 25.23 -7.43 -4.04
N LEU A 179 25.35 -7.01 -2.78
CA LEU A 179 24.52 -7.53 -1.69
C LEU A 179 23.06 -7.11 -1.86
N THR A 180 22.82 -5.84 -2.23
CA THR A 180 21.47 -5.38 -2.58
C THR A 180 20.91 -6.14 -3.77
N ILE A 181 21.70 -6.36 -4.83
CA ILE A 181 21.28 -7.13 -6.00
C ILE A 181 20.86 -8.55 -5.60
N LEU A 182 21.69 -9.25 -4.82
CA LEU A 182 21.40 -10.61 -4.37
C LEU A 182 20.15 -10.66 -3.50
N THR A 183 19.98 -9.70 -2.58
CA THR A 183 18.80 -9.60 -1.71
C THR A 183 17.53 -9.40 -2.52
N ILE A 184 17.56 -8.48 -3.48
CA ILE A 184 16.42 -8.19 -4.35
C ILE A 184 16.07 -9.40 -5.21
N LEU A 185 17.07 -10.01 -5.87
CA LEU A 185 16.86 -11.18 -6.71
C LEU A 185 16.35 -12.37 -5.90
N GLY A 186 16.89 -12.61 -4.70
CA GLY A 186 16.41 -13.64 -3.78
C GLY A 186 14.95 -13.40 -3.36
N SER A 187 14.59 -12.14 -3.09
CA SER A 187 13.22 -11.77 -2.71
C SER A 187 12.23 -11.92 -3.86
N VAL A 188 12.61 -11.52 -5.08
CA VAL A 188 11.82 -11.76 -6.29
C VAL A 188 11.68 -13.26 -6.54
N GLY A 189 12.76 -14.03 -6.42
CA GLY A 189 12.75 -15.49 -6.55
C GLY A 189 11.81 -16.15 -5.53
N LEU A 190 11.79 -15.67 -4.29
CA LEU A 190 10.87 -16.14 -3.25
C LEU A 190 9.41 -15.84 -3.61
N LEU A 191 9.10 -14.62 -4.05
CA LEU A 191 7.75 -14.25 -4.49
C LEU A 191 7.28 -15.11 -5.68
N VAL A 192 8.15 -15.32 -6.67
CA VAL A 192 7.85 -16.17 -7.83
C VAL A 192 7.71 -17.63 -7.41
N GLY A 193 8.55 -18.15 -6.52
CA GLY A 193 8.45 -19.52 -6.02
C GLY A 193 7.11 -19.77 -5.32
N PHE A 194 6.73 -18.86 -4.41
CA PHE A 194 5.48 -18.96 -3.65
C PHE A 194 4.24 -18.71 -4.51
N TRP A 195 4.39 -18.04 -5.66
CA TRP A 195 3.31 -17.86 -6.62
C TRP A 195 2.77 -19.21 -7.13
N PHE A 196 3.64 -20.20 -7.35
CA PHE A 196 3.26 -21.49 -7.92
C PHE A 196 2.77 -22.52 -6.89
N ILE A 197 2.93 -22.26 -5.59
CA ILE A 197 2.52 -23.17 -4.51
C ILE A 197 1.04 -22.96 -4.19
N GLU A 198 0.25 -24.04 -4.20
CA GLU A 198 -1.18 -24.05 -3.82
C GLU A 198 -1.98 -22.90 -4.45
N HIS A 199 -1.80 -22.69 -5.76
CA HIS A 199 -2.45 -21.61 -6.53
C HIS A 199 -2.25 -20.17 -6.02
N GLY A 200 -1.21 -19.94 -5.21
CA GLY A 200 -0.87 -18.64 -4.63
C GLY A 200 -1.39 -18.43 -3.21
N GLU A 201 -1.93 -19.47 -2.55
CA GLU A 201 -2.29 -19.39 -1.14
C GLU A 201 -1.05 -19.16 -0.25
N ALA A 202 0.06 -19.84 -0.54
CA ALA A 202 1.32 -19.61 0.16
C ALA A 202 1.83 -18.17 -0.05
N LEU A 203 1.73 -17.66 -1.28
CA LEU A 203 2.07 -16.27 -1.61
C LEU A 203 1.26 -15.27 -0.78
N ARG A 204 -0.02 -15.55 -0.54
CA ARG A 204 -0.89 -14.70 0.30
C ARG A 204 -0.29 -14.50 1.70
N PHE A 205 0.13 -15.59 2.33
CA PHE A 205 0.73 -15.54 3.66
C PHE A 205 2.15 -14.94 3.66
N LEU A 206 2.93 -15.15 2.59
CA LEU A 206 4.23 -14.51 2.44
C LEU A 206 4.09 -12.97 2.31
N VAL A 207 3.17 -12.50 1.46
CA VAL A 207 2.89 -11.07 1.29
C VAL A 207 2.38 -10.46 2.60
N LEU A 208 1.52 -11.18 3.32
CA LEU A 208 1.06 -10.78 4.64
C LEU A 208 2.21 -10.65 5.64
N PHE A 209 3.11 -11.64 5.68
CA PHE A 209 4.29 -11.63 6.53
C PHE A 209 5.21 -10.44 6.23
N ILE A 210 5.54 -10.22 4.95
CA ILE A 210 6.36 -9.08 4.50
C ILE A 210 5.68 -7.76 4.88
N GLY A 211 4.36 -7.67 4.73
CA GLY A 211 3.58 -6.50 5.12
C GLY A 211 3.68 -6.17 6.60
N VAL A 212 3.43 -7.16 7.46
CA VAL A 212 3.53 -7.02 8.92
C VAL A 212 4.96 -6.66 9.34
N MET A 213 5.95 -7.33 8.75
CA MET A 213 7.35 -7.02 9.04
C MET A 213 7.71 -5.59 8.63
N SER A 214 7.26 -5.14 7.46
CA SER A 214 7.52 -3.79 6.96
C SER A 214 6.90 -2.70 7.84
N SER A 215 5.68 -2.93 8.33
CA SER A 215 5.04 -1.99 9.28
C SER A 215 5.72 -1.96 10.65
N LEU A 216 6.21 -3.11 11.15
CA LEU A 216 6.89 -3.18 12.45
C LEU A 216 8.34 -2.70 12.41
N TYR A 217 8.98 -2.71 11.24
CA TYR A 217 10.39 -2.34 11.11
C TYR A 217 10.70 -0.94 11.61
N SER A 218 9.88 0.06 11.27
CA SER A 218 10.08 1.42 11.78
C SER A 218 10.06 1.46 13.31
N VAL A 219 9.14 0.73 13.94
CA VAL A 219 9.05 0.65 15.40
C VAL A 219 10.31 0.02 15.98
N TRP A 220 10.75 -1.11 15.44
CA TRP A 220 11.93 -1.83 15.95
C TRP A 220 13.23 -1.07 15.72
N ASP A 221 13.41 -0.43 14.57
CA ASP A 221 14.62 0.33 14.28
C ASP A 221 14.73 1.56 15.21
N ILE A 222 13.61 2.23 15.50
CA ILE A 222 13.54 3.33 16.46
C ILE A 222 13.74 2.82 17.90
N CYS A 223 13.18 1.66 18.28
CA CYS A 223 13.45 1.05 19.58
C CYS A 223 14.93 0.69 19.76
N ASP A 224 15.57 0.10 18.74
CA ASP A 224 17.00 -0.22 18.76
C ASP A 224 17.84 1.05 18.94
N ASP A 225 17.50 2.13 18.25
CA ASP A 225 18.17 3.43 18.42
C ASP A 225 18.02 4.02 19.82
N LEU A 226 16.81 3.96 20.39
CA LEU A 226 16.50 4.49 21.72
C LEU A 226 17.15 3.69 22.85
N ILE A 227 17.13 2.36 22.74
CA ILE A 227 17.53 1.43 23.81
C ILE A 227 19.01 1.07 23.70
N LEU A 228 19.49 0.75 22.49
CA LEU A 228 20.84 0.24 22.26
C LEU A 228 21.83 1.32 21.84
N ARG A 229 21.37 2.57 21.64
CA ARG A 229 22.20 3.71 21.21
C ARG A 229 23.10 3.33 20.03
N LYS A 230 22.48 2.83 18.96
CA LYS A 230 23.21 2.53 17.72
C LYS A 230 24.13 3.70 17.34
N VAL A 231 25.35 3.36 16.95
CA VAL A 231 26.38 4.33 16.56
C VAL A 231 25.98 5.04 15.24
N ASN A 232 25.13 4.41 14.43
CA ASN A 232 24.65 4.95 13.16
C ASN A 232 23.55 6.00 13.37
N SER A 233 23.56 7.04 12.54
CA SER A 233 22.51 8.07 12.58
C SER A 233 21.27 7.63 11.82
N SER A 234 20.14 7.43 12.50
CA SER A 234 18.85 7.23 11.85
C SER A 234 18.26 8.51 11.26
N ASP A 235 17.24 8.36 10.41
CA ASP A 235 16.51 9.50 9.83
C ASP A 235 15.94 10.43 10.88
N ALA A 236 15.48 9.88 12.02
CA ALA A 236 14.95 10.68 13.12
C ALA A 236 16.06 11.55 13.76
N SER A 237 17.27 11.00 13.87
CA SER A 237 18.44 11.75 14.34
C SER A 237 18.88 12.82 13.34
N VAL A 238 18.87 12.53 12.04
CA VAL A 238 19.22 13.48 10.98
C VAL A 238 18.17 14.59 10.88
N PHE A 239 16.90 14.25 11.00
CA PHE A 239 15.79 15.20 11.01
C PHE A 239 15.87 16.15 12.20
N ALA A 240 16.09 15.61 13.41
CA ALA A 240 16.27 16.41 14.62
C ALA A 240 17.47 17.37 14.53
N LYS A 241 18.60 16.91 13.98
CA LYS A 241 19.78 17.77 13.76
C LYS A 241 19.50 18.92 12.79
N ARG A 242 18.61 18.72 11.80
CA ARG A 242 18.33 19.70 10.75
C ARG A 242 17.19 20.66 11.08
N TYR A 243 16.12 20.16 11.68
CA TYR A 243 14.89 20.91 11.92
C TYR A 243 14.61 21.15 13.41
N GLY A 244 15.47 20.64 14.29
CA GLY A 244 15.33 20.74 15.74
C GLY A 244 14.41 19.68 16.35
N GLY A 245 14.29 19.75 17.68
CA GLY A 245 13.58 18.76 18.48
C GLY A 245 14.46 17.57 18.89
N SER A 246 13.88 16.65 19.63
CA SER A 246 14.53 15.40 20.03
C SER A 246 14.34 14.34 18.95
N SER A 247 15.41 13.62 18.59
CA SER A 247 15.33 12.45 17.72
C SER A 247 14.33 11.41 18.24
N GLN A 248 14.22 11.31 19.57
CA GLN A 248 13.29 10.40 20.22
C GLN A 248 11.84 10.81 20.01
N CYS A 249 11.55 12.11 20.05
CA CYS A 249 10.20 12.62 19.83
C CYS A 249 9.74 12.33 18.40
N TRP A 250 10.59 12.65 17.41
CA TRP A 250 10.29 12.36 16.00
C TRP A 250 10.17 10.86 15.74
N GLY A 251 11.07 10.06 16.32
CA GLY A 251 10.98 8.60 16.25
C GLY A 251 9.65 8.08 16.78
N VAL A 252 9.27 8.41 18.02
CA VAL A 252 8.01 7.96 18.61
C VAL A 252 6.80 8.37 17.78
N ILE A 253 6.77 9.60 17.27
CA ILE A 253 5.68 10.07 16.40
C ILE A 253 5.58 9.19 15.16
N TRP A 254 6.69 8.92 14.47
CA TRP A 254 6.67 8.10 13.27
C TRP A 254 6.33 6.63 13.57
N SER A 255 6.83 6.07 14.67
CA SER A 255 6.44 4.73 15.13
C SER A 255 4.93 4.63 15.37
N ILE A 256 4.30 5.63 15.98
CA ILE A 256 2.84 5.66 16.18
C ILE A 256 2.12 5.68 14.83
N VAL A 257 2.56 6.53 13.91
CA VAL A 257 1.96 6.61 12.56
C VAL A 257 2.10 5.28 11.81
N SER A 258 3.24 4.61 11.92
CA SER A 258 3.47 3.27 11.34
C SER A 258 2.48 2.23 11.87
N LEU A 259 2.23 2.21 13.19
CA LEU A 259 1.23 1.32 13.79
C LEU A 259 -0.19 1.66 13.33
N LEU A 260 -0.52 2.95 13.19
CA LEU A 260 -1.82 3.37 12.67
C LEU A 260 -2.02 2.92 11.22
N PHE A 261 -0.98 2.99 10.37
CA PHE A 261 -1.06 2.44 9.02
C PHE A 261 -1.31 0.94 9.03
N MET A 262 -0.61 0.18 9.88
CA MET A 262 -0.83 -1.26 10.01
C MET A 262 -2.27 -1.58 10.41
N VAL A 263 -2.78 -0.92 11.47
CA VAL A 263 -4.17 -1.09 11.92
C VAL A 263 -5.15 -0.69 10.80
N GLY A 264 -4.88 0.40 10.09
CA GLY A 264 -5.67 0.83 8.94
C GLY A 264 -5.72 -0.22 7.82
N GLY A 265 -4.58 -0.82 7.47
CA GLY A 265 -4.49 -1.91 6.48
C GLY A 265 -5.28 -3.15 6.90
N ILE A 266 -5.22 -3.52 8.19
CA ILE A 266 -6.00 -4.62 8.76
C ILE A 266 -7.51 -4.33 8.68
N LEU A 267 -7.94 -3.16 9.16
CA LEU A 267 -9.35 -2.76 9.15
C LEU A 267 -9.90 -2.66 7.72
N ALA A 268 -9.11 -2.12 6.78
CA ALA A 268 -9.46 -2.09 5.37
C ALA A 268 -9.60 -3.51 4.81
N GLY A 269 -8.70 -4.43 5.18
CA GLY A 269 -8.76 -5.83 4.74
C GLY A 269 -10.01 -6.54 5.24
N LEU A 270 -10.37 -6.31 6.50
CA LEU A 270 -11.59 -6.81 7.11
C LEU A 270 -12.86 -6.27 6.45
N ALA A 271 -12.84 -5.01 6.04
CA ALA A 271 -13.96 -4.36 5.36
C ALA A 271 -14.08 -4.80 3.88
N ALA A 272 -12.97 -5.04 3.19
CA ALA A 272 -12.94 -5.31 1.76
C ALA A 272 -13.12 -6.80 1.42
N PHE A 273 -12.56 -7.73 2.20
CA PHE A 273 -12.45 -9.14 1.82
C PHE A 273 -13.27 -10.05 2.74
N LYS A 274 -14.52 -10.33 2.36
CA LYS A 274 -15.45 -11.22 3.11
C LYS A 274 -15.52 -12.66 2.57
N GLN A 275 -14.69 -13.01 1.58
CA GLN A 275 -14.67 -14.33 0.94
C GLN A 275 -14.10 -15.42 1.87
N SER A 276 -14.63 -16.64 1.77
CA SER A 276 -14.06 -17.85 2.40
C SER A 276 -12.79 -18.31 1.68
N PHE A 277 -12.01 -19.19 2.30
CA PHE A 277 -10.80 -19.77 1.67
C PHE A 277 -11.11 -20.45 0.34
N GLU A 278 -12.15 -21.28 0.29
CA GLU A 278 -12.60 -21.97 -0.93
C GLU A 278 -12.96 -20.98 -2.05
N GLN A 279 -13.66 -19.89 -1.71
CA GLN A 279 -14.02 -18.87 -2.68
C GLN A 279 -12.77 -18.13 -3.18
N GLN A 280 -11.82 -17.79 -2.30
CA GLN A 280 -10.56 -17.15 -2.71
C GLN A 280 -9.75 -18.06 -3.63
N GLN A 281 -9.69 -19.36 -3.35
CA GLN A 281 -8.97 -20.32 -4.17
C GLN A 281 -9.62 -20.46 -5.54
N LYS A 282 -10.95 -20.56 -5.60
CA LYS A 282 -11.72 -20.59 -6.86
C LYS A 282 -11.50 -19.32 -7.69
N ASP A 283 -11.58 -18.14 -7.06
CA ASP A 283 -11.34 -16.86 -7.72
C ASP A 283 -9.89 -16.78 -8.26
N SER A 284 -8.92 -17.34 -7.52
CA SER A 284 -7.50 -17.34 -7.90
C SER A 284 -7.19 -18.18 -9.14
N GLN A 285 -8.00 -19.20 -9.43
CA GLN A 285 -7.87 -20.01 -10.65
C GLN A 285 -8.26 -19.23 -11.90
N GLY A 286 -9.17 -18.25 -11.77
CA GLY A 286 -9.55 -17.36 -12.86
C GLY A 286 -8.53 -16.27 -13.18
N PHE A 287 -7.58 -16.00 -12.27
CA PHE A 287 -6.59 -14.93 -12.42
C PHE A 287 -5.16 -15.50 -12.49
N ILE A 288 -4.60 -15.54 -13.71
CA ILE A 288 -3.26 -16.06 -14.04
C ILE A 288 -3.04 -17.44 -13.36
N PRO A 289 -3.66 -18.51 -13.90
CA PRO A 289 -3.60 -19.83 -13.29
C PRO A 289 -2.17 -20.38 -13.29
N THR A 290 -1.81 -21.04 -12.20
CA THR A 290 -0.45 -21.50 -11.94
C THR A 290 -0.18 -22.89 -12.49
N MET A 291 -1.19 -23.77 -12.52
CA MET A 291 -1.25 -25.03 -13.27
C MET A 291 -2.74 -25.37 -13.52
N ARG A 292 -3.05 -25.97 -14.67
CA ARG A 292 -4.39 -26.50 -15.01
C ARG A 292 -4.54 -27.94 -14.55
#